data_AF-A0A7U9H6E5-F1
#
_entry.id   AF-A0A7U9H6E5-F1
#
_cell.length_a   1.000
_cell.length_b   1.000
_cell.length_c   1.000
_cell.angle_alpha   90.00
_cell.angle_beta   90.00
_cell.angle_gamma   90.00
#
_symmetry.space_group_name_H-M   'P 1'
#
loop_
_entity.id
_entity.type
_entity.pdbx_description
1 polymer ?
#
loop_
_entity_poly.entity_id
_entity_poly.type
_entity_poly.pdbx_seq_one_letter_code
_entity_poly.pdbx_strand_id
1 'polypeptide(L)'
;MMGLREEIQSEVAAAFDEDLADAVSDFSGSYVAHRNWNPVTETGGESTATYTGRGVLTRYKLGRIDGINILHGDLKLTALVCEVTDKTAVGHIIEIYDPVSRQLQRYEVITASVDPSASVYSIQLRRA
;
A
#
# COMPACT_ATOMS: atom_id res chain seq x y z
N MET A 1 -6.62 11.31 27.15
CA MET A 1 -5.48 12.16 26.71
C MET A 1 -4.90 11.46 25.50
N MET A 2 -5.15 11.98 24.29
CA MET A 2 -4.54 11.45 23.07
C MET A 2 -3.02 11.67 23.16
N GLY A 3 -2.21 10.66 22.81
CA GLY A 3 -0.76 10.82 22.79
C GLY A 3 -0.32 11.72 21.63
N LEU A 4 0.86 12.33 21.71
CA LEU A 4 1.45 13.16 20.65
C LEU A 4 1.43 12.48 19.26
N ARG A 5 1.56 11.15 19.24
CA ARG A 5 1.45 10.33 18.03
C ARG A 5 0.06 10.37 17.39
N GLU A 6 -1.00 10.36 18.19
CA GLU A 6 -2.39 10.38 17.71
C GLU A 6 -2.75 11.79 17.20
N GLU A 7 -2.23 12.83 17.86
CA GLU A 7 -2.40 14.22 17.43
C GLU A 7 -1.76 14.46 16.06
N ILE A 8 -0.49 14.06 15.88
CA ILE A 8 0.21 14.19 14.59
C ILE A 8 -0.49 13.38 13.49
N GLN A 9 -0.95 12.16 13.79
CA GLN A 9 -1.68 11.34 12.83
C GLN A 9 -2.99 12.01 12.40
N SER A 10 -3.72 12.62 13.33
CA SER A 10 -4.96 13.34 13.04
C SER A 10 -4.72 14.57 12.18
N GLU A 11 -3.66 15.34 12.44
CA GLU A 11 -3.31 16.52 11.64
C GLU A 11 -2.85 16.14 10.23
N VAL A 12 -2.07 15.06 10.10
CA VAL A 12 -1.62 14.58 8.77
C VAL A 12 -2.79 13.99 7.98
N ALA A 13 -3.73 13.29 8.63
CA ALA A 13 -4.95 12.83 7.99
C ALA A 13 -5.81 14.01 7.48
N ALA A 14 -5.95 15.07 8.27
CA ALA A 14 -6.65 16.29 7.82
C ALA A 14 -5.96 16.93 6.60
N ALA A 15 -4.62 16.97 6.59
CA ALA A 15 -3.86 17.45 5.44
C ALA A 15 -4.07 16.58 4.18
N PHE A 16 -4.32 15.28 4.33
CA PHE A 16 -4.66 14.37 3.22
C PHE A 16 -6.02 14.71 2.59
N ASP A 17 -6.99 15.12 3.40
CA ASP A 17 -8.34 15.46 2.95
C ASP A 17 -8.46 16.89 2.37
N GLU A 18 -7.57 17.81 2.74
CA GLU A 18 -7.59 19.20 2.26
C GLU A 18 -6.49 19.49 1.22
N ASP A 19 -5.24 19.62 1.69
CA ASP A 19 -4.13 20.16 0.91
C ASP A 19 -3.54 19.14 -0.08
N LEU A 20 -3.54 17.86 0.29
CA LEU A 20 -3.02 16.75 -0.52
C LEU A 20 -4.11 15.97 -1.26
N ALA A 21 -5.36 16.40 -1.21
CA ALA A 21 -6.50 15.67 -1.77
C ALA A 21 -6.36 15.33 -3.27
N ASP A 22 -5.71 16.18 -4.06
CA ASP A 22 -5.45 15.93 -5.49
C ASP A 22 -4.39 14.83 -5.72
N ALA A 23 -3.50 14.61 -4.76
CA ALA A 23 -2.42 13.62 -4.83
C ALA A 23 -2.75 12.30 -4.10
N VAL A 24 -3.74 12.32 -3.20
CA VAL A 24 -4.21 11.15 -2.47
C VAL A 24 -5.19 10.37 -3.32
N SER A 25 -5.03 9.05 -3.33
CA SER A 25 -5.92 8.14 -4.02
C SER A 25 -6.30 6.99 -3.10
N ASP A 26 -7.57 6.61 -3.17
CA ASP A 26 -8.07 5.38 -2.56
C ASP A 26 -7.51 4.16 -3.29
N PHE A 27 -7.11 3.16 -2.53
CA PHE A 27 -6.67 1.87 -3.05
C PHE A 27 -7.32 0.71 -2.30
N SER A 28 -7.51 -0.40 -3.00
CA SER A 28 -7.94 -1.67 -2.42
C SER A 28 -6.85 -2.70 -2.55
N GLY A 29 -6.40 -3.24 -1.44
CA GLY A 29 -5.48 -4.35 -1.39
C GLY A 29 -6.20 -5.69 -1.22
N SER A 30 -5.61 -6.74 -1.77
CA SER A 30 -6.10 -8.12 -1.65
C SER A 30 -4.94 -9.09 -1.49
N TYR A 31 -5.16 -10.14 -0.70
CA TYR A 31 -4.21 -11.22 -0.51
C TYR A 31 -4.92 -12.54 -0.25
N VAL A 32 -4.27 -13.64 -0.60
CA VAL A 32 -4.77 -14.98 -0.31
C VAL A 32 -4.36 -15.35 1.11
N ALA A 33 -5.33 -15.42 2.01
CA ALA A 33 -5.15 -15.93 3.36
C ALA A 33 -5.46 -17.43 3.36
N HIS A 34 -4.48 -18.24 3.78
CA HIS A 34 -4.70 -19.66 4.01
C HIS A 34 -5.36 -19.83 5.38
N ARG A 35 -6.61 -20.32 5.41
CA ARG A 35 -7.29 -20.71 6.65
C ARG A 35 -7.34 -22.22 6.77
N ASN A 36 -7.25 -22.71 8.01
CA ASN A 36 -7.35 -24.13 8.33
C ASN A 36 -6.33 -25.02 7.58
N TRP A 37 -5.07 -24.57 7.49
CA TRP A 37 -3.99 -25.37 6.92
C TRP A 37 -3.80 -26.66 7.72
N ASN A 38 -4.10 -27.80 7.11
CA ASN A 38 -3.79 -29.09 7.68
C ASN A 38 -2.40 -29.54 7.21
N PRO A 39 -1.38 -29.56 8.09
CA PRO A 39 -0.02 -29.93 7.71
C PRO A 39 0.14 -31.41 7.33
N VAL A 40 -0.87 -32.25 7.59
CA VAL A 40 -0.85 -33.69 7.27
C VAL A 40 -1.38 -33.96 5.86
N THR A 41 -2.37 -33.21 5.40
CA THR A 41 -3.01 -33.41 4.08
C THR A 41 -2.61 -32.36 3.06
N GLU A 42 -1.75 -31.40 3.44
CA GLU A 42 -1.34 -30.25 2.63
C GLU A 42 -2.54 -29.51 2.00
N THR A 43 -3.68 -29.54 2.70
CA THR A 43 -4.93 -28.94 2.23
C THR A 43 -5.40 -27.94 3.28
N GLY A 44 -5.68 -26.73 2.82
CA GLY A 44 -6.31 -25.67 3.59
C GLY A 44 -7.31 -24.95 2.71
N GLY A 45 -8.25 -24.23 3.32
CA GLY A 45 -9.14 -23.35 2.58
C GLY A 45 -8.39 -22.08 2.20
N GLU A 46 -8.39 -21.72 0.92
CA GLU A 46 -7.97 -20.41 0.47
C GLU A 46 -9.13 -19.43 0.67
N SER A 47 -8.86 -18.29 1.29
CA SER A 47 -9.82 -17.20 1.42
C SER A 47 -9.14 -15.90 1.05
N THR A 48 -9.72 -15.16 0.10
CA THR A 48 -9.20 -13.85 -0.27
C THR A 48 -9.61 -12.83 0.78
N ALA A 49 -8.63 -12.26 1.47
CA ALA A 49 -8.83 -11.12 2.34
C ALA A 49 -8.64 -9.83 1.52
N THR A 50 -9.49 -8.85 1.76
CA THR A 50 -9.38 -7.52 1.14
C THR A 50 -9.27 -6.45 2.21
N TYR A 51 -8.55 -5.38 1.89
CA TYR A 51 -8.37 -4.21 2.73
C TYR A 51 -8.40 -2.96 1.87
N THR A 52 -8.65 -1.82 2.48
CA THR A 52 -8.72 -0.54 1.81
C THR A 52 -7.78 0.43 2.51
N GLY A 53 -7.30 1.41 1.77
CA GLY A 53 -6.63 2.54 2.38
C GLY A 53 -6.50 3.72 1.44
N ARG A 54 -5.96 4.80 1.99
CA ARG A 54 -5.67 6.04 1.24
C ARG A 54 -4.18 6.31 1.27
N GLY A 55 -3.65 6.72 0.12
CA GLY A 55 -2.23 6.99 -0.02
C GLY A 55 -1.89 7.82 -1.24
N VAL A 56 -0.66 8.31 -1.27
CA VAL A 56 -0.11 9.09 -2.38
C VAL A 56 0.70 8.16 -3.27
N LEU A 57 0.35 8.13 -4.56
CA LEU A 57 1.08 7.38 -5.57
C LEU A 57 2.10 8.29 -6.26
N THR A 58 3.37 7.87 -6.26
CA THR A 58 4.46 8.66 -6.84
C THR A 58 5.39 7.79 -7.69
N ARG A 59 5.99 8.37 -8.72
CA ARG A 59 7.01 7.69 -9.52
C ARG A 59 8.38 7.74 -8.86
N TYR A 60 9.18 6.69 -9.02
CA TYR A 60 10.58 6.74 -8.63
C TYR A 60 11.35 7.78 -9.45
N LYS A 61 12.26 8.51 -8.81
CA LYS A 61 13.18 9.42 -9.49
C LYS A 61 14.06 8.62 -10.45
N LEU A 62 14.35 9.14 -11.64
CA LEU A 62 15.18 8.45 -12.64
C LEU A 62 16.51 7.93 -12.08
N GLY A 63 17.19 8.70 -11.22
CA GLY A 63 18.46 8.27 -10.61
C GLY A 63 18.35 7.13 -9.59
N ARG A 64 17.13 6.71 -9.20
CA ARG A 64 16.86 5.54 -8.36
C ARG A 64 16.46 4.31 -9.17
N ILE A 65 16.18 4.48 -10.46
CA ILE A 65 15.79 3.39 -11.35
C ILE A 65 17.07 2.69 -11.80
N ASP A 66 17.34 1.54 -11.22
CA ASP A 66 18.53 0.74 -11.50
C ASP A 66 18.27 -0.32 -12.57
N GLY A 67 17.00 -0.54 -12.96
CA GLY A 67 16.62 -1.55 -13.96
C GLY A 67 16.68 -2.99 -13.45
N ILE A 68 17.20 -3.22 -12.25
CA ILE A 68 17.27 -4.52 -11.59
C ILE A 68 16.30 -4.58 -10.40
N ASN A 69 16.45 -3.68 -9.42
CA ASN A 69 15.62 -3.64 -8.23
C ASN A 69 14.37 -2.76 -8.40
N ILE A 70 14.51 -1.65 -9.11
CA ILE A 70 13.44 -0.69 -9.41
C ILE A 70 13.42 -0.52 -10.94
N LEU A 71 12.33 -0.94 -11.58
CA LEU A 71 12.11 -0.78 -13.01
C LEU A 71 11.45 0.56 -13.30
N HIS A 72 11.51 0.98 -14.57
CA HIS A 72 10.92 2.25 -15.01
C HIS A 72 9.39 2.31 -14.82
N GLY A 73 8.73 1.15 -14.71
CA GLY A 73 7.29 1.04 -14.47
C GLY A 73 6.91 0.92 -12.99
N ASP A 74 7.87 0.84 -12.07
CA ASP A 74 7.55 0.76 -10.64
C ASP A 74 7.02 2.09 -10.11
N LEU A 75 6.04 1.99 -9.22
CA LEU A 75 5.43 3.12 -8.51
C LEU A 75 5.66 2.97 -7.02
N LYS A 76 5.75 4.08 -6.32
CA LYS A 76 5.83 4.13 -4.86
C LYS A 76 4.49 4.61 -4.31
N LEU A 77 3.82 3.76 -3.55
CA LEU A 77 2.65 4.12 -2.76
C LEU A 77 3.08 4.48 -1.35
N THR A 78 2.72 5.67 -0.90
CA THR A 78 2.94 6.13 0.48
C THR A 78 1.60 6.29 1.16
N ALA A 79 1.31 5.47 2.16
CA ALA A 79 0.03 5.45 2.87
C ALA A 79 0.25 5.61 4.38
N LEU A 80 -0.69 6.20 5.09
CA LEU A 80 -0.63 6.28 6.55
C LEU A 80 -1.11 4.97 7.16
N VAL A 81 -0.47 4.52 8.24
CA VAL A 81 -0.85 3.25 8.89
C VAL A 81 -2.26 3.30 9.46
N CYS A 82 -2.71 4.48 9.92
CA CYS A 82 -4.06 4.70 10.41
C CYS A 82 -5.12 4.67 9.29
N GLU A 83 -4.72 4.90 8.04
CA GLU A 83 -5.61 4.94 6.88
C GLU A 83 -5.78 3.56 6.23
N VAL A 84 -4.94 2.58 6.57
CA VAL A 84 -5.03 1.23 6.00
C VAL A 84 -5.72 0.30 7.00
N THR A 85 -6.78 -0.38 6.55
CA THR A 85 -7.57 -1.27 7.42
C THR A 85 -6.85 -2.57 7.79
N ASP A 86 -5.86 -3.00 7.01
CA ASP A 86 -5.06 -4.20 7.26
C ASP A 86 -3.58 -4.02 6.86
N LYS A 87 -2.72 -4.94 7.27
CA LYS A 87 -1.29 -4.84 6.96
C LYS A 87 -1.01 -5.12 5.49
N THR A 88 -0.33 -4.18 4.85
CA THR A 88 0.22 -4.42 3.51
C THR A 88 1.52 -5.21 3.60
N ALA A 89 1.62 -6.31 2.83
CA ALA A 89 2.82 -7.13 2.75
C ALA A 89 3.19 -7.45 1.29
N VAL A 90 4.39 -7.99 1.11
CA VAL A 90 4.92 -8.43 -0.20
C VAL A 90 4.04 -9.53 -0.78
N GLY A 91 3.77 -9.47 -2.08
CA GLY A 91 2.90 -10.40 -2.80
C GLY A 91 1.40 -10.08 -2.70
N HIS A 92 1.01 -9.02 -1.98
CA HIS A 92 -0.37 -8.52 -2.03
C HIS A 92 -0.62 -7.84 -3.38
N ILE A 93 -1.86 -7.90 -3.86
CA ILE A 93 -2.31 -7.17 -5.05
C ILE A 93 -3.04 -5.91 -4.62
N ILE A 94 -2.57 -4.76 -5.06
CA ILE A 94 -3.18 -3.46 -4.82
C ILE A 94 -3.80 -2.94 -6.12
N GLU A 95 -5.06 -2.55 -6.04
CA GLU A 95 -5.81 -1.92 -7.11
C GLU A 95 -5.97 -0.44 -6.76
N ILE A 96 -5.44 0.42 -7.62
CA ILE A 96 -5.46 1.88 -7.45
C ILE A 96 -5.64 2.52 -8.83
N TYR A 97 -6.24 3.71 -8.85
CA TYR A 97 -6.30 4.51 -10.08
C TYR A 97 -4.89 4.96 -10.46
N ASP A 98 -4.45 4.59 -11.66
CA ASP A 98 -3.18 5.08 -12.18
C ASP A 98 -3.30 6.58 -12.50
N PRO A 99 -2.40 7.44 -12.00
CA PRO A 99 -2.49 8.88 -12.20
C PRO A 99 -2.28 9.29 -13.66
N VAL A 100 -1.69 8.43 -14.50
CA VAL A 100 -1.45 8.69 -15.92
C VAL A 100 -2.61 8.21 -16.78
N SER A 101 -3.05 6.96 -16.61
CA SER A 101 -4.14 6.39 -17.40
C SER A 101 -5.53 6.74 -16.86
N ARG A 102 -5.63 7.20 -15.61
CA ARG A 102 -6.88 7.45 -14.87
C ARG A 102 -7.81 6.24 -14.85
N GLN A 103 -7.25 5.04 -14.95
CA GLN A 103 -7.97 3.78 -14.90
C GLN A 103 -7.53 2.97 -13.69
N LEU A 104 -8.46 2.18 -13.16
CA LEU A 104 -8.15 1.23 -12.11
C LEU A 104 -7.17 0.19 -12.66
N GLN A 105 -5.99 0.12 -12.06
CA GLN A 105 -4.93 -0.79 -12.47
C GLN A 105 -4.49 -1.63 -11.27
N ARG A 106 -4.13 -2.88 -11.57
CA ARG A 106 -3.65 -3.86 -10.59
C ARG A 106 -2.12 -3.81 -10.53
N TYR A 107 -1.59 -3.72 -9.32
CA TYR A 107 -0.18 -3.72 -9.02
C TYR A 107 0.14 -4.77 -7.97
N GLU A 108 1.25 -5.46 -8.14
CA GLU A 108 1.82 -6.34 -7.15
C GLU A 108 2.73 -5.56 -6.21
N VAL A 109 2.64 -5.87 -4.92
CA VAL A 109 3.53 -5.33 -3.89
C VAL A 109 4.85 -6.08 -3.92
N ILE A 110 5.91 -5.42 -4.39
CA ILE A 110 7.27 -5.97 -4.44
C ILE A 110 7.96 -5.83 -3.10
N THR A 111 7.78 -4.69 -2.43
CA THR A 111 8.32 -4.42 -1.10
C THR A 111 7.35 -3.55 -0.32
N ALA A 112 7.17 -3.87 0.96
CA ALA A 112 6.42 -3.05 1.91
C ALA A 112 7.32 -2.78 3.11
N SER A 113 7.45 -1.51 3.48
CA SER A 113 8.26 -1.08 4.62
C SER A 113 7.52 -0.01 5.39
N VAL A 114 7.66 -0.03 6.72
CA VAL A 114 7.09 0.99 7.59
C VAL A 114 8.21 1.90 8.05
N ASP A 115 7.97 3.21 8.08
CA ASP A 115 8.88 4.18 8.69
C ASP A 115 9.13 3.85 10.18
N PRO A 116 10.31 4.17 10.75
CA PRO A 116 10.61 3.98 12.18
C PRO A 116 9.54 4.50 13.14
N SER A 117 8.79 5.52 12.75
CA SER A 117 7.65 6.07 13.50
C SER A 117 6.41 5.15 13.52
N ALA A 118 6.45 3.99 12.85
CA ALA A 118 5.35 3.05 12.67
C ALA A 118 4.06 3.71 12.15
N SER A 119 4.21 4.81 11.42
CA SER A 119 3.15 5.76 11.10
C SER A 119 2.83 5.81 9.61
N VAL A 120 3.81 5.48 8.77
CA VAL A 120 3.73 5.59 7.30
C VAL A 120 4.23 4.30 6.66
N TYR A 121 3.44 3.75 5.75
CA TYR A 121 3.82 2.70 4.83
C TYR A 121 4.50 3.30 3.59
N SER A 122 5.65 2.76 3.23
CA SER A 122 6.30 2.92 1.93
C SER A 122 6.23 1.59 1.19
N ILE A 123 5.47 1.55 0.12
CA ILE A 123 5.16 0.34 -0.64
C ILE A 123 5.66 0.53 -2.07
N GLN A 124 6.47 -0.42 -2.56
CA GLN A 124 6.84 -0.50 -3.96
C GLN A 124 5.83 -1.35 -4.71
N LEU A 125 5.26 -0.77 -5.75
CA LEU A 125 4.26 -1.35 -6.61
C LEU A 125 4.82 -1.60 -8.00
N ARG A 126 4.56 -2.78 -8.54
CA ARG A 126 4.87 -3.15 -9.92
C ARG A 126 3.61 -3.57 -10.64
N ARG A 127 3.47 -3.18 -11.90
CA ARG A 127 2.31 -3.59 -12.69
C ARG A 127 2.29 -5.12 -12.81
N ALA A 128 1.19 -5.73 -12.38
CA ALA A 128 0.94 -7.17 -12.50
C ALA A 128 0.52 -7.54 -13.92
#